data_AF-A0A933GRH2-F1
#
_entry.id   AF-A0A933GRH2-F1
#
_cell.length_a   1.000
_cell.length_b   1.000
_cell.length_c   1.000
_cell.angle_alpha   90.00
_cell.angle_beta   90.00
_cell.angle_gamma   90.00
#
_symmetry.space_group_name_H-M   'P 1'
#
loop_
_entity.id
_entity.type
_entity.pdbx_description
1 polymer ?
#
loop_
_entity_poly.entity_id
_entity_poly.type
_entity_poly.pdbx_seq_one_letter_code
_entity_poly.pdbx_strand_id
1 'polypeptide(L)'
;MRIRTICSRERGWSIRGVHRLQCPQALALSVAVLLVPCAGALAQQGGDDEAKAKQDELAVETLKKKLQQIDGDSSDPFDAVTKLESVLNMYKSTRIMQDENYQREVIGSLALGRLSEYGDTLRGILDGLRRERQLLCQSCKGKRTLRCEVCKGLGAQPCSYCNGTGTKECDAYDCEGGTKTCDKCYGDGTVSERYLKRDGYHDYRDVPCPPCKGTGKVKCEKCKGKDRIECDNCHGKKIDLSNTCNECNGRKVVTCATCNGTGKNPRQPEAESDPDPAPDPTPRRDPPPRGAARPSSVEEIQVAFAIIKKNIERWQKLKDNREALTEEEFLKKEEGLFYGHISPERQVEMLDEYERLTRARDDDVLSEEEYLNKIGALFD
;
A
#
# COMPACT_ATOMS: atom_id res chain seq x y z
N MET A 1 13.41 -22.03 -45.62
CA MET A 1 12.29 -21.10 -45.33
C MET A 1 12.87 -19.78 -44.81
N ARG A 2 12.71 -18.68 -45.56
CA ARG A 2 13.17 -17.33 -45.20
C ARG A 2 11.95 -16.53 -44.74
N ILE A 3 11.95 -16.08 -43.49
CA ILE A 3 10.91 -15.18 -42.98
C ILE A 3 11.33 -13.75 -43.36
N ARG A 4 10.49 -13.09 -44.17
CA ARG A 4 10.59 -11.66 -44.48
C ARG A 4 9.85 -10.87 -43.41
N THR A 5 10.53 -9.94 -42.77
CA THR A 5 9.89 -8.93 -41.91
C THR A 5 9.47 -7.76 -42.78
N ILE A 6 8.17 -7.48 -42.82
CA ILE A 6 7.58 -6.29 -43.46
C ILE A 6 7.58 -5.16 -42.43
N CYS A 7 8.29 -4.07 -42.72
CA CYS A 7 8.21 -2.82 -41.96
C CYS A 7 7.36 -1.83 -42.76
N SER A 8 6.14 -1.57 -42.28
CA SER A 8 5.26 -0.54 -42.82
C SER A 8 5.58 0.82 -42.21
N ARG A 9 5.69 1.81 -43.08
CA ARG A 9 5.99 3.22 -42.85
C ARG A 9 4.69 3.95 -42.52
N GLU A 10 4.57 4.57 -41.34
CA GLU A 10 3.56 5.63 -41.14
C GLU A 10 4.16 6.88 -40.46
N ARG A 11 4.10 7.96 -41.25
CA ARG A 11 3.78 9.37 -40.97
C ARG A 11 4.20 9.99 -39.63
N GLY A 12 5.03 11.02 -39.78
CA GLY A 12 5.63 11.82 -38.72
C GLY A 12 4.65 12.71 -37.96
N TRP A 13 4.91 12.82 -36.66
CA TRP A 13 4.48 13.89 -35.78
C TRP A 13 5.74 14.61 -35.28
N SER A 14 5.76 15.93 -35.46
CA SER A 14 6.84 16.80 -34.99
C SER A 14 6.54 17.21 -33.56
N ILE A 15 7.28 16.66 -32.59
CA ILE A 15 7.36 17.20 -31.23
C ILE A 15 8.77 17.79 -31.07
N ARG A 16 8.86 19.12 -31.08
CA ARG A 16 10.05 19.84 -30.62
C ARG A 16 9.97 20.03 -29.11
N GLY A 17 11.04 19.66 -28.41
CA GLY A 17 11.32 20.17 -27.07
C GLY A 17 11.38 19.13 -25.97
N VAL A 18 12.37 18.22 -26.02
CA VAL A 18 12.81 17.50 -24.83
C VAL A 18 14.32 17.72 -24.68
N HIS A 19 14.68 18.36 -23.57
CA HIS A 19 16.06 18.53 -23.13
C HIS A 19 16.72 17.16 -22.97
N ARG A 20 17.88 16.98 -23.62
CA ARG A 20 18.80 15.87 -23.35
C ARG A 20 19.32 16.00 -21.92
N LEU A 21 18.99 15.05 -21.05
CA LEU A 21 19.82 14.69 -19.90
C LEU A 21 20.51 13.37 -20.25
N GLN A 22 21.82 13.46 -20.48
CA GLN A 22 22.72 12.32 -20.55
C GLN A 22 22.98 11.81 -19.13
N CYS A 23 22.60 10.57 -18.83
CA CYS A 23 23.23 9.81 -17.75
C CYS A 23 23.02 8.30 -17.96
N PRO A 24 23.99 7.55 -18.51
CA PRO A 24 23.93 6.10 -18.60
C PRO A 24 24.75 5.48 -17.46
N GLN A 25 24.31 5.59 -16.20
CA GLN A 25 24.91 4.84 -15.08
C GLN A 25 23.91 4.31 -14.04
N ALA A 26 22.60 4.58 -14.17
CA ALA A 26 21.62 4.19 -13.14
C ALA A 26 20.91 2.83 -13.37
N LEU A 27 21.21 2.10 -14.45
CA LEU A 27 20.49 0.86 -14.81
C LEU A 27 21.21 -0.45 -14.48
N ALA A 28 22.43 -0.40 -13.92
CA ALA A 28 23.20 -1.62 -13.63
C ALA A 28 22.99 -2.20 -12.21
N LEU A 29 22.42 -1.42 -11.27
CA LEU A 29 22.25 -1.86 -9.87
C LEU A 29 20.86 -2.42 -9.55
N SER A 30 19.87 -2.26 -10.44
CA SER A 30 18.49 -2.67 -10.18
C SER A 30 18.19 -4.14 -10.56
N VAL A 31 19.07 -4.80 -11.31
CA VAL A 31 18.84 -6.16 -11.84
C VAL A 31 19.45 -7.25 -10.97
N ALA A 32 20.42 -6.93 -10.10
CA ALA A 32 21.10 -7.94 -9.27
C ALA A 32 20.28 -8.41 -8.05
N VAL A 33 19.24 -7.67 -7.63
CA VAL A 33 18.45 -8.00 -6.42
C VAL A 33 17.22 -8.88 -6.72
N LEU A 34 16.83 -9.05 -7.98
CA LEU A 34 15.63 -9.82 -8.36
C LEU A 34 15.91 -11.24 -8.88
N LEU A 35 17.16 -11.71 -8.88
CA LEU A 35 17.53 -13.04 -9.43
C LEU A 35 17.69 -14.15 -8.38
N VAL A 36 17.33 -13.92 -7.11
CA VAL A 36 17.56 -14.90 -6.05
C VAL A 36 16.49 -16.03 -5.94
N PRO A 37 15.21 -15.93 -6.39
CA PRO A 37 14.26 -17.00 -6.06
C PRO A 37 14.08 -18.12 -7.10
N CYS A 38 14.83 -18.21 -8.21
CA CYS A 38 14.53 -19.21 -9.27
C CYS A 38 15.61 -20.26 -9.56
N ALA A 39 16.68 -20.37 -8.77
CA ALA A 39 17.77 -21.33 -9.03
C ALA A 39 17.56 -22.73 -8.40
N GLY A 40 16.31 -23.17 -8.21
CA GLY A 40 16.00 -24.46 -7.58
C GLY A 40 15.36 -25.46 -8.55
N ALA A 41 16.15 -26.13 -9.39
CA ALA A 41 15.62 -27.30 -10.13
C ALA A 41 16.65 -28.36 -10.58
N LEU A 42 17.97 -28.18 -10.46
CA LEU A 42 18.94 -29.19 -10.92
C LEU A 42 20.22 -29.21 -10.06
N ALA A 43 20.22 -29.97 -8.96
CA ALA A 43 21.47 -30.37 -8.28
C ALA A 43 21.30 -31.70 -7.52
N GLN A 44 22.36 -32.49 -7.53
CA GLN A 44 22.48 -33.85 -7.00
C GLN A 44 22.79 -33.85 -5.49
N GLN A 45 22.33 -34.91 -4.80
CA GLN A 45 22.18 -35.13 -3.34
C GLN A 45 23.44 -35.05 -2.43
N GLY A 46 24.43 -34.21 -2.74
CA GLY A 46 25.55 -33.92 -1.84
C GLY A 46 25.97 -32.45 -1.79
N GLY A 47 25.36 -31.58 -2.61
CA GLY A 47 25.66 -30.14 -2.65
C GLY A 47 24.58 -29.24 -2.03
N ASP A 48 23.45 -29.81 -1.62
CA ASP A 48 22.28 -29.03 -1.17
C ASP A 48 22.50 -28.40 0.22
N ASP A 49 23.25 -29.05 1.11
CA ASP A 49 23.52 -28.53 2.45
C ASP A 49 24.47 -27.33 2.44
N GLU A 50 25.52 -27.35 1.60
CA GLU A 50 26.44 -26.22 1.48
C GLU A 50 25.77 -25.01 0.82
N ALA A 51 24.95 -25.25 -0.21
CA ALA A 51 24.17 -24.20 -0.87
C ALA A 51 23.17 -23.56 0.09
N LYS A 52 22.47 -24.39 0.89
CA LYS A 52 21.52 -23.92 1.92
C LYS A 52 22.22 -23.12 3.03
N ALA A 53 23.39 -23.56 3.48
CA ALA A 53 24.18 -22.83 4.48
C ALA A 53 24.61 -21.44 3.97
N LYS A 54 25.08 -21.32 2.73
CA LYS A 54 25.43 -20.03 2.12
C LYS A 54 24.21 -19.12 1.94
N GLN A 55 23.06 -19.71 1.59
CA GLN A 55 21.81 -18.97 1.48
C GLN A 55 21.34 -18.43 2.83
N ASP A 56 21.44 -19.24 3.89
CA ASP A 56 21.13 -18.81 5.26
C ASP A 56 22.09 -17.71 5.74
N GLU A 57 23.39 -17.80 5.45
CA GLU A 57 24.37 -16.76 5.79
C GLU A 57 24.05 -15.41 5.10
N LEU A 58 23.72 -15.45 3.80
CA LEU A 58 23.31 -14.25 3.06
C LEU A 58 21.99 -13.67 3.59
N ALA A 59 21.05 -14.53 3.99
CA ALA A 59 19.80 -14.12 4.62
C ALA A 59 20.05 -13.41 5.95
N VAL A 60 20.94 -13.94 6.78
CA VAL A 60 21.36 -13.33 8.05
C VAL A 60 21.99 -11.96 7.83
N GLU A 61 22.95 -11.82 6.93
CA GLU A 61 23.59 -10.53 6.65
C GLU A 61 22.61 -9.48 6.10
N THR A 62 21.65 -9.92 5.27
CA THR A 62 20.59 -9.03 4.78
C THR A 62 19.63 -8.63 5.88
N LEU A 63 19.25 -9.57 6.76
CA LEU A 63 18.41 -9.31 7.92
C LEU A 63 19.07 -8.30 8.86
N LYS A 64 20.36 -8.48 9.17
CA LYS A 64 21.15 -7.57 10.02
C LYS A 64 21.08 -6.13 9.51
N LYS A 65 21.34 -5.92 8.22
CA LYS A 65 21.28 -4.59 7.58
C LYS A 65 19.88 -3.98 7.69
N LYS A 66 18.82 -4.77 7.47
CA LYS A 66 17.44 -4.30 7.58
C LYS A 66 17.05 -3.94 9.02
N LEU A 67 17.48 -4.73 10.01
CA LEU A 67 17.22 -4.43 11.41
C LEU A 67 17.93 -3.14 11.85
N GLN A 68 19.19 -2.96 11.46
CA GLN A 68 19.94 -1.71 11.70
C GLN A 68 19.27 -0.50 11.03
N GLN A 69 18.76 -0.68 9.81
CA GLN A 69 18.01 0.36 9.13
C GLN A 69 16.70 0.69 9.87
N ILE A 70 15.96 -0.31 10.35
CA ILE A 70 14.72 -0.08 11.12
C ILE A 70 15.03 0.66 12.43
N ASP A 71 16.09 0.28 13.12
CA ASP A 71 16.52 0.91 14.38
C ASP A 71 16.96 2.37 14.17
N GLY A 72 17.68 2.66 13.08
CA GLY A 72 18.14 4.02 12.75
C GLY A 72 17.07 4.94 12.17
N ASP A 73 16.18 4.44 11.30
CA ASP A 73 15.20 5.27 10.58
C ASP A 73 13.91 5.48 11.38
N SER A 74 13.54 4.54 12.24
CA SER A 74 12.17 4.47 12.75
C SER A 74 12.00 5.07 14.13
N SER A 75 11.79 6.39 14.17
CA SER A 75 11.19 7.02 15.35
C SER A 75 9.72 6.62 15.56
N ASP A 76 9.06 6.05 14.55
CA ASP A 76 7.62 5.69 14.56
C ASP A 76 7.42 4.16 14.68
N PRO A 77 6.97 3.65 15.84
CA PRO A 77 6.73 2.21 16.04
C PRO A 77 5.82 1.58 14.99
N PHE A 78 4.92 2.34 14.36
CA PHE A 78 4.05 1.82 13.29
C PHE A 78 4.85 1.39 12.06
N ASP A 79 5.79 2.22 11.63
CA ASP A 79 6.63 1.95 10.46
C ASP A 79 7.62 0.81 10.77
N ALA A 80 8.14 0.77 12.01
CA ALA A 80 9.00 -0.32 12.47
C ALA A 80 8.29 -1.68 12.41
N VAL A 81 7.05 -1.77 12.92
CA VAL A 81 6.25 -3.01 12.87
C VAL A 81 6.06 -3.47 11.43
N THR A 82 5.59 -2.60 10.53
CA THR A 82 5.33 -2.98 9.14
C THR A 82 6.59 -3.41 8.40
N LYS A 83 7.71 -2.70 8.60
CA LYS A 83 9.00 -3.09 8.02
C LYS A 83 9.48 -4.44 8.57
N LEU A 84 9.38 -4.65 9.88
CA LEU A 84 9.80 -5.91 10.50
C LEU A 84 8.92 -7.08 10.04
N GLU A 85 7.59 -6.93 9.98
CA GLU A 85 6.68 -7.96 9.46
C GLU A 85 7.01 -8.35 8.01
N SER A 86 7.29 -7.37 7.15
CA SER A 86 7.73 -7.62 5.78
C SER A 86 9.02 -8.43 5.73
N VAL A 87 9.98 -8.11 6.62
CA VAL A 87 11.24 -8.85 6.75
C VAL A 87 11.01 -10.28 7.21
N LEU A 88 10.22 -10.49 8.26
CA LEU A 88 9.94 -11.83 8.78
C LEU A 88 9.21 -12.70 7.76
N ASN A 89 8.30 -12.12 6.98
CA ASN A 89 7.60 -12.84 5.91
C ASN A 89 8.55 -13.28 4.79
N MET A 90 9.54 -12.47 4.41
CA MET A 90 10.54 -12.85 3.40
C MET A 90 11.41 -14.02 3.85
N TYR A 91 11.69 -14.13 5.15
CA TYR A 91 12.61 -15.13 5.70
C TYR A 91 11.92 -16.30 6.41
N LYS A 92 10.60 -16.42 6.31
CA LYS A 92 9.79 -17.41 7.06
C LYS A 92 10.28 -18.86 6.95
N SER A 93 10.91 -19.24 5.83
CA SER A 93 11.43 -20.59 5.58
C SER A 93 12.89 -20.82 5.97
N THR A 94 13.62 -19.78 6.41
CA THR A 94 15.04 -19.87 6.76
C THR A 94 15.26 -20.39 8.17
N ARG A 95 16.46 -20.92 8.44
CA ARG A 95 16.82 -21.46 9.76
C ARG A 95 16.69 -20.43 10.89
N ILE A 96 16.99 -19.17 10.60
CA ILE A 96 16.85 -18.07 11.58
C ILE A 96 15.42 -17.86 12.07
N MET A 97 14.40 -18.23 11.31
CA MET A 97 13.01 -18.15 11.77
C MET A 97 12.56 -19.35 12.59
N GLN A 98 13.30 -20.46 12.56
CA GLN A 98 12.92 -21.73 13.19
C GLN A 98 13.62 -21.98 14.53
N ASP A 99 14.82 -21.41 14.73
CA ASP A 99 15.66 -21.64 15.91
C ASP A 99 15.82 -20.35 16.75
N GLU A 100 15.19 -20.31 17.93
CA GLU A 100 15.26 -19.15 18.83
C GLU A 100 16.66 -18.89 19.38
N ASN A 101 17.48 -19.92 19.60
CA ASN A 101 18.84 -19.72 20.13
C ASN A 101 19.71 -19.05 19.06
N TYR A 102 19.54 -19.46 17.80
CA TYR A 102 20.20 -18.81 16.69
C TYR A 102 19.73 -17.36 16.50
N GLN A 103 18.45 -17.06 16.73
CA GLN A 103 17.97 -15.68 16.77
C GLN A 103 18.66 -14.86 17.85
N ARG A 104 18.75 -15.39 19.09
CA ARG A 104 19.42 -14.70 20.21
C ARG A 104 20.89 -14.43 19.92
N GLU A 105 21.60 -15.37 19.32
CA GLU A 105 23.00 -15.18 18.92
C GLU A 105 23.14 -14.07 17.87
N VAL A 106 22.33 -14.12 16.81
CA VAL A 106 22.36 -13.12 15.73
C VAL A 106 21.95 -11.75 16.23
N ILE A 107 20.86 -11.65 17.00
CA ILE A 107 20.36 -10.38 17.57
C ILE A 107 21.34 -9.85 18.62
N GLY A 108 21.87 -10.71 19.50
CA GLY A 108 22.85 -10.32 20.51
C GLY A 108 24.17 -9.83 19.92
N SER A 109 24.53 -10.27 18.71
CA SER A 109 25.69 -9.74 17.97
C SER A 109 25.45 -8.36 17.36
N LEU A 110 24.19 -7.92 17.25
CA LEU A 110 23.83 -6.63 16.68
C LEU A 110 23.76 -5.57 17.79
N ALA A 111 24.37 -4.42 17.54
CA ALA A 111 24.18 -3.21 18.34
C ALA A 111 22.81 -2.56 18.01
N LEU A 112 21.72 -3.29 18.28
CA LEU A 112 20.36 -2.77 18.15
C LEU A 112 20.08 -1.86 19.34
N GLY A 113 19.95 -0.56 19.11
CA GLY A 113 19.72 0.44 20.14
C GLY A 113 18.37 0.23 20.80
N ARG A 114 17.32 0.86 20.27
CA ARG A 114 15.98 0.80 20.89
C ARG A 114 15.34 -0.57 20.69
N LEU A 115 15.62 -1.25 19.59
CA LEU A 115 14.99 -2.55 19.30
C LEU A 115 15.31 -3.64 20.33
N SER A 116 16.49 -3.60 20.97
CA SER A 116 16.87 -4.60 21.98
C SER A 116 16.05 -4.49 23.28
N GLU A 117 15.43 -3.34 23.55
CA GLU A 117 14.56 -3.13 24.71
C GLU A 117 13.25 -3.94 24.63
N TYR A 118 12.83 -4.33 23.41
CA TYR A 118 11.57 -5.05 23.19
C TYR A 118 11.72 -6.58 23.29
N GLY A 119 12.93 -7.10 23.13
CA GLY A 119 13.22 -8.54 23.23
C GLY A 119 14.55 -8.96 22.59
N ASP A 120 14.95 -10.19 22.86
CA ASP A 120 16.18 -10.85 22.36
C ASP A 120 15.93 -11.78 21.15
N THR A 121 14.66 -11.94 20.75
CA THR A 121 14.21 -12.72 19.59
C THR A 121 13.47 -11.83 18.60
N LEU A 122 13.42 -12.20 17.32
CA LEU A 122 12.70 -11.42 16.31
C LEU A 122 11.21 -11.29 16.65
N ARG A 123 10.64 -12.38 17.20
CA ARG A 123 9.26 -12.43 17.66
C ARG A 123 9.04 -11.56 18.90
N GLY A 124 9.95 -11.61 19.87
CA GLY A 124 9.91 -10.75 21.06
C GLY A 124 9.94 -9.27 20.69
N ILE A 125 10.86 -8.87 19.80
CA ILE A 125 10.95 -7.50 19.29
C ILE A 125 9.66 -7.08 18.61
N LEU A 126 9.12 -7.92 17.72
CA LEU A 126 7.87 -7.64 17.02
C LEU A 126 6.69 -7.48 18.00
N ASP A 127 6.56 -8.37 18.97
CA ASP A 127 5.47 -8.34 19.94
C ASP A 127 5.59 -7.14 20.88
N GLY A 128 6.81 -6.74 21.27
CA GLY A 128 7.04 -5.52 22.03
C GLY A 128 6.68 -4.26 21.24
N LEU A 129 7.09 -4.17 19.97
CA LEU A 129 6.70 -3.06 19.08
C LEU A 129 5.17 -3.01 18.86
N ARG A 130 4.50 -4.17 18.75
CA ARG A 130 3.04 -4.24 18.65
C ARG A 130 2.36 -3.74 19.91
N ARG A 131 2.86 -4.10 21.10
CA ARG A 131 2.34 -3.57 22.38
C ARG A 131 2.51 -2.06 22.47
N GLU A 132 3.68 -1.53 22.12
CA GLU A 132 3.89 -0.08 22.08
C GLU A 132 2.94 0.58 21.07
N ARG A 133 2.78 0.01 19.88
CA ARG A 133 1.84 0.49 18.87
C ARG A 133 0.39 0.52 19.38
N GLN A 134 -0.03 -0.43 20.22
CA GLN A 134 -1.36 -0.45 20.83
C GLN A 134 -1.57 0.68 21.85
N LEU A 135 -0.50 1.07 22.55
CA LEU A 135 -0.49 2.20 23.48
C LEU A 135 -0.55 3.55 22.77
N LEU A 136 -0.10 3.61 21.51
CA LEU A 136 -0.14 4.84 20.72
C LEU A 136 -1.51 5.09 20.09
N CYS A 137 -1.90 6.36 20.04
CA CYS A 137 -3.09 6.80 19.33
C CYS A 137 -2.99 6.43 17.85
N GLN A 138 -3.90 5.60 17.36
CA GLN A 138 -3.92 5.14 15.97
C GLN A 138 -4.07 6.30 14.95
N SER A 139 -4.82 7.34 15.32
CA SER A 139 -5.07 8.48 14.43
C SER A 139 -3.81 9.33 14.20
N CYS A 140 -3.05 9.64 15.26
CA CYS A 140 -1.84 10.47 15.15
C CYS A 140 -0.52 9.70 15.23
N LYS A 141 -0.56 8.37 15.38
CA LYS A 141 0.62 7.50 15.54
C LYS A 141 1.59 8.02 16.60
N GLY A 142 1.07 8.41 17.76
CA GLY A 142 1.90 8.98 18.84
C GLY A 142 2.34 10.45 18.66
N LYS A 143 2.18 11.06 17.48
CA LYS A 143 2.68 12.43 17.19
C LYS A 143 1.95 13.56 17.92
N ARG A 144 0.84 13.27 18.62
CA ARG A 144 -0.01 14.21 19.39
C ARG A 144 -0.75 15.26 18.54
N THR A 145 -0.21 15.59 17.37
CA THR A 145 -0.78 16.54 16.41
C THR A 145 -0.98 15.88 15.07
N LEU A 146 -1.98 16.35 14.34
CA LEU A 146 -2.29 15.97 12.96
C LEU A 146 -2.04 17.16 12.05
N ARG A 147 -1.66 16.90 10.80
CA ARG A 147 -1.63 17.93 9.76
C ARG A 147 -3.05 18.45 9.58
N CYS A 148 -3.26 19.76 9.67
CA CYS A 148 -4.58 20.35 9.48
C CYS A 148 -5.12 19.99 8.10
N GLU A 149 -6.29 19.36 8.05
CA GLU A 149 -6.88 18.86 6.81
C GLU A 149 -7.39 20.01 5.94
N VAL A 150 -7.95 21.05 6.55
CA VAL A 150 -8.50 22.22 5.84
C VAL A 150 -7.41 22.96 5.07
N CYS A 151 -6.25 23.23 5.69
CA CYS A 151 -5.15 23.93 4.99
C CYS A 151 -4.07 23.02 4.45
N LYS A 152 -4.19 21.70 4.61
CA LYS A 152 -3.17 20.70 4.27
C LYS A 152 -1.78 21.12 4.78
N GLY A 153 -1.70 21.64 6.01
CA GLY A 153 -0.43 22.07 6.62
C GLY A 153 0.21 23.33 6.01
N LEU A 154 -0.49 24.10 5.18
CA LEU A 154 -0.01 25.41 4.71
C LEU A 154 -0.13 26.49 5.80
N GLY A 155 -1.09 26.33 6.72
CA GLY A 155 -1.37 27.28 7.80
C GLY A 155 -2.32 28.41 7.38
N ALA A 156 -2.57 28.56 6.09
CA ALA A 156 -3.52 29.51 5.53
C ALA A 156 -4.32 28.84 4.41
N GLN A 157 -5.51 29.37 4.15
CA GLN A 157 -6.37 28.84 3.08
C GLN A 157 -5.90 29.36 1.72
N PRO A 158 -6.06 28.56 0.65
CA PRO A 158 -5.86 29.08 -0.70
C PRO A 158 -6.82 30.25 -0.93
N CYS A 159 -6.37 31.28 -1.65
CA CYS A 159 -7.26 32.39 -1.99
C CYS A 159 -8.48 31.85 -2.75
N SER A 160 -9.69 32.07 -2.21
CA SER A 160 -10.94 31.53 -2.75
C SER A 160 -11.24 32.05 -4.17
N TYR A 161 -10.73 33.24 -4.50
CA TYR A 161 -10.96 33.87 -5.80
C TYR A 161 -10.11 33.30 -6.93
N CYS A 162 -8.95 32.71 -6.62
CA CYS A 162 -8.08 32.08 -7.62
C CYS A 162 -7.77 30.61 -7.29
N ASN A 163 -8.45 30.03 -6.30
CA ASN A 163 -8.20 28.69 -5.76
C ASN A 163 -6.71 28.41 -5.51
N GLY A 164 -6.01 29.41 -5.01
CA GLY A 164 -4.58 29.37 -4.71
C GLY A 164 -3.63 29.23 -5.90
N THR A 165 -4.08 29.48 -7.12
CA THR A 165 -3.18 29.57 -8.29
C THR A 165 -2.40 30.88 -8.33
N GLY A 166 -2.90 31.92 -7.67
CA GLY A 166 -2.39 33.30 -7.73
C GLY A 166 -2.86 34.08 -8.96
N THR A 167 -3.52 33.43 -9.92
CA THR A 167 -3.95 34.06 -11.19
C THR A 167 -5.35 33.62 -11.59
N LYS A 168 -6.13 34.52 -12.17
CA LYS A 168 -7.43 34.22 -12.76
C LYS A 168 -7.36 34.33 -14.28
N GLU A 169 -8.20 33.57 -14.97
CA GLU A 169 -8.41 33.77 -16.40
C GLU A 169 -8.96 35.18 -16.64
N CYS A 170 -8.61 35.76 -17.79
CA CYS A 170 -9.16 37.05 -18.16
C CYS A 170 -10.65 36.91 -18.44
N ASP A 171 -11.49 37.46 -17.56
CA ASP A 171 -12.96 37.48 -17.66
C ASP A 171 -13.48 38.64 -18.51
N ALA A 172 -12.63 39.26 -19.35
CA ALA A 172 -13.11 40.26 -20.29
C ALA A 172 -14.00 39.59 -21.34
N TYR A 173 -15.16 40.20 -21.62
CA TYR A 173 -16.06 39.75 -22.68
C TYR A 173 -15.29 39.64 -24.01
N ASP A 174 -15.50 38.53 -24.73
CA ASP A 174 -14.80 38.16 -25.97
C ASP A 174 -13.27 38.05 -25.89
N CYS A 175 -12.69 37.85 -24.69
CA CYS A 175 -11.26 37.63 -24.54
C CYS A 175 -10.93 36.14 -24.35
N GLU A 176 -10.29 35.53 -25.35
CA GLU A 176 -9.77 34.17 -25.29
C GLU A 176 -8.24 34.18 -25.51
N GLY A 177 -7.49 33.53 -24.62
CA GLY A 177 -6.03 33.45 -24.75
C GLY A 177 -5.32 34.79 -24.64
N GLY A 178 -5.96 35.79 -24.01
CA GLY A 178 -5.46 37.17 -23.94
C GLY A 178 -5.72 38.01 -25.20
N THR A 179 -6.48 37.51 -26.17
CA THR A 179 -6.85 38.23 -27.39
C THR A 179 -8.35 38.37 -27.50
N LYS A 180 -8.83 39.46 -28.12
CA LYS A 180 -10.23 39.62 -28.48
C LYS A 180 -10.41 39.78 -29.99
N THR A 181 -11.60 39.43 -30.48
CA THR A 181 -11.99 39.68 -31.87
C THR A 181 -11.86 41.18 -32.18
N CYS A 182 -11.34 41.51 -33.37
CA CYS A 182 -11.18 42.90 -33.75
C CYS A 182 -12.53 43.54 -34.06
N ASP A 183 -12.95 44.51 -33.26
CA ASP A 183 -14.24 45.22 -33.40
C ASP A 183 -14.44 45.87 -34.79
N LYS A 184 -13.34 46.21 -35.49
CA LYS A 184 -13.40 46.86 -36.81
C LYS A 184 -13.66 45.89 -37.97
N CYS A 185 -13.15 44.66 -37.90
CA CYS A 185 -13.31 43.65 -38.96
C CYS A 185 -14.03 42.39 -38.52
N TYR A 186 -14.57 42.35 -37.29
CA TYR A 186 -15.33 41.24 -36.73
C TYR A 186 -14.64 39.86 -36.85
N GLY A 187 -13.31 39.83 -36.91
CA GLY A 187 -12.53 38.60 -37.01
C GLY A 187 -12.00 38.28 -38.41
N ASP A 188 -12.48 38.97 -39.45
CA ASP A 188 -12.10 38.68 -40.85
C ASP A 188 -10.65 39.05 -41.18
N GLY A 189 -10.05 39.93 -40.37
CA GLY A 189 -8.70 40.43 -40.60
C GLY A 189 -8.58 41.47 -41.72
N THR A 190 -9.61 41.65 -42.55
CA THR A 190 -9.65 42.65 -43.61
C THR A 190 -10.79 43.65 -43.42
N VAL A 191 -10.70 44.81 -44.06
CA VAL A 191 -11.81 45.77 -44.18
C VAL A 191 -11.93 46.21 -45.62
N SER A 192 -13.16 46.44 -46.08
CA SER A 192 -13.42 46.94 -47.43
C SER A 192 -13.23 48.46 -47.45
N GLU A 193 -12.22 48.93 -48.18
CA GLU A 193 -11.96 50.35 -48.38
C GLU A 193 -12.36 50.80 -49.79
N ARG A 194 -12.93 52.00 -49.88
CA ARG A 194 -13.37 52.61 -51.14
C ARG A 194 -12.21 53.39 -51.75
N TYR A 195 -11.81 53.01 -52.96
CA TYR A 195 -10.82 53.69 -53.76
C TYR A 195 -11.48 54.38 -54.97
N LEU A 196 -11.09 55.62 -55.23
CA LEU A 196 -11.49 56.35 -56.44
C LEU A 196 -10.54 55.99 -57.58
N LYS A 197 -11.07 55.37 -58.64
CA LYS A 197 -10.35 55.17 -59.89
C LYS A 197 -10.28 56.50 -60.67
N ARG A 198 -9.31 56.59 -61.60
CA ARG A 198 -9.07 57.79 -62.43
C ARG A 198 -10.28 58.14 -63.31
N ASP A 199 -11.12 57.16 -63.63
CA ASP A 199 -12.35 57.30 -64.42
C ASP A 199 -13.57 57.74 -63.58
N GLY A 200 -13.41 57.96 -62.27
CA GLY A 200 -14.49 58.35 -61.36
C GLY A 200 -15.31 57.18 -60.80
N TYR A 201 -14.99 55.92 -61.15
CA TYR A 201 -15.67 54.75 -60.59
C TYR A 201 -15.12 54.36 -59.22
N HIS A 202 -15.97 53.84 -58.34
CA HIS A 202 -15.57 53.35 -57.02
C HIS A 202 -15.16 51.87 -57.08
N ASP A 203 -13.93 51.58 -56.67
CA ASP A 203 -13.41 50.23 -56.48
C ASP A 203 -13.41 49.90 -54.99
N TYR A 204 -13.92 48.74 -54.60
CA TYR A 204 -13.81 48.25 -53.23
C TYR A 204 -12.68 47.22 -53.19
N ARG A 205 -11.73 47.40 -52.28
CA ARG A 205 -10.64 46.44 -52.08
C ARG A 205 -10.59 46.04 -50.62
N ASP A 206 -10.45 44.74 -50.41
CA ASP A 206 -10.16 44.21 -49.09
C ASP A 206 -8.71 44.49 -48.76
N VAL A 207 -8.50 45.36 -47.78
CA VAL A 207 -7.17 45.68 -47.27
C VAL A 207 -7.02 45.12 -45.86
N PRO A 208 -5.80 44.77 -45.42
CA PRO A 208 -5.58 44.33 -44.05
C PRO A 208 -6.12 45.35 -43.04
N CYS A 209 -6.95 44.89 -42.12
CA CYS A 209 -7.58 45.73 -41.11
C CYS A 209 -6.50 46.40 -40.24
N PRO A 210 -6.39 47.74 -40.22
CA PRO A 210 -5.25 48.41 -39.57
C PRO A 210 -5.07 48.09 -38.07
N PRO A 211 -6.13 48.02 -37.23
CA PRO A 211 -6.01 47.69 -35.82
C PRO A 211 -5.43 46.29 -35.52
N CYS A 212 -5.81 45.27 -36.30
CA CYS A 212 -5.33 43.89 -36.10
C CYS A 212 -4.22 43.48 -37.08
N LYS A 213 -3.90 44.32 -38.05
CA LYS A 213 -2.87 44.07 -39.08
C LYS A 213 -3.09 42.76 -39.84
N GLY A 214 -4.34 42.43 -40.17
CA GLY A 214 -4.65 41.21 -40.92
C GLY A 214 -4.97 39.97 -40.08
N THR A 215 -4.77 39.99 -38.76
CA THR A 215 -4.91 38.77 -37.94
C THR A 215 -6.36 38.46 -37.51
N GLY A 216 -7.26 39.43 -37.63
CA GLY A 216 -8.63 39.34 -37.10
C GLY A 216 -8.74 39.47 -35.57
N LYS A 217 -7.62 39.46 -34.85
CA LYS A 217 -7.57 39.52 -33.37
C LYS A 217 -6.70 40.66 -32.88
N VAL A 218 -7.12 41.32 -31.82
CA VAL A 218 -6.33 42.36 -31.12
C VAL A 218 -6.01 41.90 -29.70
N LYS A 219 -4.93 42.41 -29.11
CA LYS A 219 -4.62 42.13 -27.70
C LYS A 219 -5.77 42.64 -26.83
N CYS A 220 -6.24 41.83 -25.89
CA CYS A 220 -7.22 42.30 -24.94
C CYS A 220 -6.58 43.34 -24.02
N GLU A 221 -7.25 44.49 -23.87
CA GLU A 221 -6.74 45.63 -23.12
C GLU A 221 -6.70 45.35 -21.62
N LYS A 222 -7.71 44.63 -21.10
CA LYS A 222 -7.84 44.31 -19.67
C LYS A 222 -6.68 43.46 -19.17
N CYS A 223 -6.29 42.42 -19.91
CA CYS A 223 -5.18 41.55 -19.56
C CYS A 223 -3.87 41.86 -20.30
N LYS A 224 -3.86 42.88 -21.16
CA LYS A 224 -2.70 43.32 -21.96
C LYS A 224 -2.08 42.20 -22.80
N GLY A 225 -2.90 41.29 -23.34
CA GLY A 225 -2.41 40.14 -24.10
C GLY A 225 -2.06 38.90 -23.28
N LYS A 226 -2.24 38.92 -21.95
CA LYS A 226 -2.01 37.75 -21.09
C LYS A 226 -3.27 36.92 -21.00
N ASP A 227 -3.15 35.60 -21.13
CA ASP A 227 -4.27 34.68 -20.93
C ASP A 227 -4.78 34.70 -19.47
N ARG A 228 -3.85 34.85 -18.52
CA ARG A 228 -4.14 34.90 -17.09
C ARG A 228 -3.61 36.21 -16.49
N ILE A 229 -4.41 36.81 -15.62
CA ILE A 229 -4.06 38.01 -14.86
C ILE A 229 -3.85 37.67 -13.39
N GLU A 230 -3.04 38.47 -12.69
CA GLU A 230 -2.85 38.31 -11.25
C GLU A 230 -4.19 38.47 -10.53
N CYS A 231 -4.42 37.62 -9.53
CA CYS A 231 -5.63 37.73 -8.74
C CYS A 231 -5.54 38.97 -7.85
N ASP A 232 -6.49 39.89 -8.04
CA ASP A 232 -6.52 41.17 -7.34
C ASP A 232 -6.57 41.01 -5.81
N ASN A 233 -7.21 39.95 -5.31
CA ASN A 233 -7.43 39.73 -3.88
C ASN A 233 -6.20 39.19 -3.15
N CYS A 234 -5.34 38.45 -3.84
CA CYS A 234 -4.09 37.94 -3.24
C CYS A 234 -2.83 38.53 -3.86
N HIS A 235 -2.95 39.44 -4.82
CA HIS A 235 -1.86 40.07 -5.56
C HIS A 235 -0.83 39.05 -6.07
N GLY A 236 -1.30 37.98 -6.71
CA GLY A 236 -0.43 36.92 -7.21
C GLY A 236 -0.01 35.88 -6.18
N LYS A 237 -0.27 36.08 -4.88
CA LYS A 237 0.09 35.11 -3.83
C LYS A 237 -0.85 33.92 -3.89
N LYS A 238 -0.29 32.72 -4.00
CA LYS A 238 -1.05 31.45 -3.98
C LYS A 238 -1.81 31.22 -2.67
N ILE A 239 -1.33 31.84 -1.60
CA ILE A 239 -1.89 31.68 -0.26
C ILE A 239 -2.17 33.08 0.25
N ASP A 240 -3.40 33.27 0.70
CA ASP A 240 -3.76 34.51 1.35
C ASP A 240 -3.30 34.45 2.80
N LEU A 241 -2.12 35.02 3.08
CA LEU A 241 -1.56 35.07 4.43
C LEU A 241 -2.40 35.92 5.40
N SER A 242 -3.29 36.78 4.88
CA SER A 242 -4.24 37.50 5.72
C SER A 242 -5.37 36.58 6.23
N ASN A 243 -5.64 35.49 5.50
CA ASN A 243 -6.62 34.47 5.85
C ASN A 243 -5.90 33.25 6.47
N THR A 244 -5.46 33.43 7.71
CA THR A 244 -5.01 32.30 8.55
C THR A 244 -6.08 31.22 8.58
N CYS A 245 -5.68 29.96 8.49
CA CYS A 245 -6.64 28.87 8.51
C CYS A 245 -7.40 28.85 9.84
N ASN A 246 -8.72 29.01 9.79
CA ASN A 246 -9.58 29.10 10.97
C ASN A 246 -9.51 27.86 11.88
N GLU A 247 -9.15 26.69 11.32
CA GLU A 247 -9.07 25.45 12.09
C GLU A 247 -7.76 25.33 12.89
N CYS A 248 -6.63 25.72 12.30
CA CYS A 248 -5.31 25.61 12.95
C CYS A 248 -4.70 26.94 13.39
N ASN A 249 -5.39 28.06 13.14
CA ASN A 249 -4.95 29.43 13.43
C ASN A 249 -3.49 29.68 12.98
N GLY A 250 -3.13 29.27 11.76
CA GLY A 250 -1.78 29.44 11.24
C GLY A 250 -0.76 28.36 11.63
N ARG A 251 -1.07 27.49 12.60
CA ARG A 251 -0.09 26.52 13.16
C ARG A 251 0.22 25.32 12.27
N LYS A 252 -0.51 25.14 11.16
CA LYS A 252 -0.36 24.03 10.18
C LYS A 252 -0.74 22.65 10.71
N VAL A 253 -0.74 22.47 12.02
CA VAL A 253 -1.14 21.25 12.70
C VAL A 253 -2.27 21.55 13.69
N VAL A 254 -3.11 20.55 13.91
CA VAL A 254 -4.17 20.56 14.93
C VAL A 254 -3.87 19.48 15.96
N THR A 255 -4.26 19.71 17.21
CA THR A 255 -4.18 18.69 18.25
C THR A 255 -5.03 17.49 17.84
N CYS A 256 -4.52 16.28 18.00
CA CYS A 256 -5.29 15.07 17.67
C CYS A 256 -6.49 14.94 18.60
N ALA A 257 -7.70 15.10 18.06
CA ALA A 257 -8.94 15.02 18.82
C ALA A 257 -9.14 13.65 19.47
N THR A 258 -8.70 12.57 18.82
CA THR A 258 -8.82 11.19 19.35
C THR A 258 -8.10 11.01 20.68
N CYS A 259 -6.92 11.63 20.84
CA CYS A 259 -6.11 11.47 22.07
C CYS A 259 -5.94 12.76 22.86
N ASN A 260 -6.63 13.83 22.48
CA ASN A 260 -6.50 15.17 23.06
C ASN A 260 -5.03 15.62 23.22
N GLY A 261 -4.16 15.24 22.27
CA GLY A 261 -2.74 15.60 22.30
C GLY A 261 -1.86 14.78 23.25
N THR A 262 -2.38 13.75 23.92
CA THR A 262 -1.52 12.83 24.71
C THR A 262 -0.64 11.96 23.82
N GLY A 263 -1.11 11.65 22.60
CA GLY A 263 -0.49 10.70 21.69
C GLY A 263 -0.74 9.23 22.07
N LYS A 264 -1.45 8.98 23.18
CA LYS A 264 -1.79 7.64 23.67
C LYS A 264 -3.20 7.23 23.24
N ASN A 265 -3.45 5.94 23.15
CA ASN A 265 -4.74 5.39 22.81
C ASN A 265 -5.71 5.56 24.00
N PRO A 266 -6.82 6.32 23.86
CA PRO A 266 -7.74 6.58 24.98
C PRO A 266 -8.53 5.35 25.43
N ARG A 267 -8.55 4.28 24.63
CA ARG A 267 -9.33 3.06 24.91
C ARG A 267 -8.60 2.02 25.74
N GLN A 268 -7.30 2.18 25.98
CA GLN A 268 -6.67 1.32 26.96
C GLN A 268 -7.01 1.92 28.32
N PRO A 269 -7.86 1.25 29.13
CA PRO A 269 -7.89 1.59 30.55
C PRO A 269 -6.43 1.59 30.97
N GLU A 270 -5.99 2.67 31.63
CA GLU A 270 -4.68 2.70 32.27
C GLU A 270 -4.59 1.37 32.99
N ALA A 271 -3.75 0.46 32.49
CA ALA A 271 -3.69 -0.90 33.00
C ALA A 271 -3.60 -0.73 34.50
N GLU A 272 -4.72 -1.03 35.19
CA GLU A 272 -4.87 -0.71 36.61
C GLU A 272 -3.62 -1.32 37.20
N SER A 273 -2.71 -0.48 37.68
CA SER A 273 -1.38 -0.90 38.09
C SER A 273 -1.61 -2.07 39.02
N ASP A 274 -1.35 -3.28 38.55
CA ASP A 274 -1.74 -4.49 39.26
C ASP A 274 -1.21 -4.31 40.68
N PRO A 275 -2.05 -4.36 41.72
CA PRO A 275 -1.56 -4.29 43.08
C PRO A 275 -0.45 -5.34 43.21
N ASP A 276 0.71 -4.92 43.72
CA ASP A 276 1.94 -5.72 43.79
C ASP A 276 1.61 -7.21 43.98
N PRO A 277 2.09 -8.10 43.09
CA PRO A 277 1.69 -9.50 43.11
C PRO A 277 1.94 -10.06 44.50
N ALA A 278 0.84 -10.40 45.18
CA ALA A 278 0.91 -11.16 46.42
C ALA A 278 1.71 -12.45 46.13
N PRO A 279 2.53 -12.91 47.09
CA PRO A 279 3.41 -14.05 46.88
C PRO A 279 2.62 -15.28 46.38
N ASP A 280 3.12 -15.81 45.27
CA ASP A 280 2.60 -16.88 44.42
C ASP A 280 1.95 -18.07 45.17
N PRO A 281 0.61 -18.25 45.07
CA PRO A 281 -0.01 -19.54 45.32
C PRO A 281 -0.09 -20.32 44.00
N THR A 282 0.86 -21.26 43.83
CA THR A 282 0.95 -22.40 42.89
C THR A 282 -0.04 -22.49 41.71
N PRO A 283 0.42 -22.87 40.49
CA PRO A 283 -0.37 -22.76 39.27
C PRO A 283 -1.55 -23.73 39.24
N ARG A 284 -2.77 -23.19 39.23
CA ARG A 284 -3.98 -23.89 38.77
C ARG A 284 -4.09 -23.74 37.26
N ARG A 285 -4.25 -24.86 36.56
CA ARG A 285 -4.48 -24.91 35.11
C ARG A 285 -5.88 -24.40 34.81
N ASP A 286 -5.99 -23.32 34.04
CA ASP A 286 -7.27 -22.89 33.49
C ASP A 286 -7.76 -23.87 32.41
N PRO A 287 -9.08 -24.12 32.34
CA PRO A 287 -9.66 -24.95 31.29
C PRO A 287 -9.65 -24.24 29.93
N PRO A 288 -9.47 -24.99 28.82
CA PRO A 288 -9.43 -24.41 27.48
C PRO A 288 -10.76 -23.74 27.08
N PRO A 289 -10.72 -22.74 26.20
CA PRO A 289 -11.90 -22.02 25.74
C PRO A 289 -12.82 -22.93 24.90
N ARG A 290 -14.13 -22.72 25.03
CA ARG A 290 -15.19 -23.51 24.39
C ARG A 290 -15.23 -23.29 22.88
N GLY A 291 -14.34 -23.97 22.15
CA GLY A 291 -14.54 -24.34 20.75
C GLY A 291 -15.56 -25.47 20.63
N ALA A 292 -16.07 -25.69 19.41
CA ALA A 292 -17.15 -26.64 19.09
C ALA A 292 -17.14 -27.92 19.94
N ALA A 293 -18.30 -28.28 20.49
CA ALA A 293 -18.44 -29.45 21.36
C ALA A 293 -17.82 -30.69 20.67
N ARG A 294 -16.89 -31.34 21.38
CA ARG A 294 -16.23 -32.57 20.92
C ARG A 294 -17.32 -33.60 20.61
N PRO A 295 -17.36 -34.20 19.42
CA PRO A 295 -18.34 -35.21 19.10
C PRO A 295 -18.18 -36.38 20.08
N SER A 296 -19.28 -36.74 20.72
CA SER A 296 -19.36 -37.65 21.86
C SER A 296 -19.89 -39.03 21.49
N SER A 297 -20.44 -39.18 20.28
CA SER A 297 -20.90 -40.45 19.72
C SER A 297 -20.31 -40.75 18.35
N VAL A 298 -20.34 -42.01 17.94
CA VAL A 298 -19.87 -42.47 16.62
C VAL A 298 -20.67 -41.80 15.50
N GLU A 299 -21.97 -41.57 15.68
CA GLU A 299 -22.83 -40.89 14.72
C GLU A 299 -22.43 -39.42 14.54
N GLU A 300 -22.10 -38.71 15.63
CA GLU A 300 -21.65 -37.32 15.58
C GLU A 300 -20.30 -37.20 14.84
N ILE A 301 -19.39 -38.14 15.08
CA ILE A 301 -18.11 -38.26 14.37
C ILE A 301 -18.35 -38.46 12.88
N GLN A 302 -19.23 -39.40 12.49
CA GLN A 302 -19.53 -39.67 11.09
C GLN A 302 -20.12 -38.44 10.37
N VAL A 303 -21.00 -37.69 11.04
CA VAL A 303 -21.56 -36.44 10.51
C VAL A 303 -20.47 -35.38 10.32
N ALA A 304 -19.57 -35.20 11.30
CA ALA A 304 -18.46 -34.26 11.20
C ALA A 304 -17.53 -34.58 10.00
N PHE A 305 -17.14 -35.84 9.85
CA PHE A 305 -16.30 -36.27 8.73
C PHE A 305 -17.00 -36.21 7.37
N ALA A 306 -18.33 -36.39 7.31
CA ALA A 306 -19.09 -36.18 6.08
C ALA A 306 -19.05 -34.71 5.62
N ILE A 307 -19.08 -33.76 6.57
CA ILE A 307 -18.93 -32.33 6.27
C ILE A 307 -17.52 -32.01 5.80
N ILE A 308 -16.49 -32.50 6.50
CA ILE A 308 -15.08 -32.34 6.14
C ILE A 308 -14.82 -32.87 4.73
N LYS A 309 -15.30 -34.07 4.40
CA LYS A 309 -15.18 -34.67 3.07
C LYS A 309 -15.79 -33.78 1.98
N LYS A 310 -16.99 -33.23 2.21
CA LYS A 310 -17.65 -32.32 1.27
C LYS A 310 -16.89 -31.00 1.09
N ASN A 311 -16.26 -30.49 2.15
CA ASN A 311 -15.42 -29.29 2.08
C ASN A 311 -14.15 -29.55 1.27
N ILE A 312 -13.50 -30.70 1.45
CA ILE A 312 -12.33 -31.12 0.67
C ILE A 312 -12.68 -31.23 -0.83
N GLU A 313 -13.80 -31.86 -1.19
CA GLU A 313 -14.24 -31.94 -2.60
C GLU A 313 -14.48 -30.56 -3.22
N ARG A 314 -15.05 -29.62 -2.44
CA ARG A 314 -15.24 -28.23 -2.89
C ARG A 314 -13.91 -27.50 -3.05
N TRP A 315 -12.96 -27.73 -2.14
CA TRP A 315 -11.63 -27.13 -2.19
C TRP A 315 -10.82 -27.65 -3.38
N GLN A 316 -10.87 -28.96 -3.68
CA GLN A 316 -10.26 -29.54 -4.87
C GLN A 316 -10.83 -28.91 -6.16
N LYS A 317 -12.16 -28.81 -6.28
CA LYS A 317 -12.81 -28.10 -7.41
C LYS A 317 -12.42 -26.63 -7.51
N LEU A 318 -12.19 -25.96 -6.38
CA LEU A 318 -11.72 -24.57 -6.36
C LEU A 318 -10.28 -24.46 -6.88
N LYS A 319 -9.42 -25.41 -6.49
CA LYS A 319 -8.02 -25.50 -6.93
C LYS A 319 -7.91 -25.84 -8.43
N ASP A 320 -8.75 -26.74 -8.93
CA ASP A 320 -8.78 -27.08 -10.36
C ASP A 320 -9.24 -25.91 -11.23
N ASN A 321 -10.04 -24.99 -10.68
CA ASN A 321 -10.50 -23.76 -11.34
C ASN A 321 -9.66 -22.52 -11.00
N ARG A 322 -8.45 -22.70 -10.45
CA ARG A 322 -7.63 -21.57 -9.98
C ARG A 322 -7.29 -20.55 -11.07
N GLU A 323 -7.06 -21.00 -12.31
CA GLU A 323 -6.72 -20.11 -13.44
C GLU A 323 -7.88 -19.21 -13.88
N ALA A 324 -9.12 -19.55 -13.50
CA ALA A 324 -10.33 -18.81 -13.87
C ALA A 324 -10.76 -17.76 -12.81
N LEU A 325 -10.04 -17.65 -11.69
CA LEU A 325 -10.38 -16.78 -10.56
C LEU A 325 -9.28 -15.75 -10.32
N THR A 326 -9.68 -14.55 -9.90
CA THR A 326 -8.74 -13.61 -9.31
C THR A 326 -8.28 -14.08 -7.93
N GLU A 327 -7.12 -13.62 -7.47
CA GLU A 327 -6.55 -14.02 -6.16
C GLU A 327 -7.48 -13.66 -4.98
N GLU A 328 -8.14 -12.50 -5.04
CA GLU A 328 -9.12 -12.07 -4.03
C GLU A 328 -10.37 -12.97 -4.01
N GLU A 329 -10.88 -13.37 -5.18
CA GLU A 329 -12.02 -14.29 -5.28
C GLU A 329 -11.67 -15.70 -4.80
N PHE A 330 -10.44 -16.15 -5.03
CA PHE A 330 -9.95 -17.43 -4.53
C PHE A 330 -9.90 -17.45 -3.00
N LEU A 331 -9.26 -16.46 -2.38
CA LEU A 331 -9.14 -16.36 -0.92
C LEU A 331 -10.52 -16.28 -0.23
N LYS A 332 -11.44 -15.47 -0.78
CA LYS A 332 -12.79 -15.35 -0.23
C LYS A 332 -13.59 -16.67 -0.30
N LYS A 333 -13.39 -17.45 -1.37
CA LYS A 333 -14.03 -18.77 -1.51
C LYS A 333 -13.37 -19.83 -0.63
N GLU A 334 -12.06 -19.72 -0.42
CA GLU A 334 -11.29 -20.60 0.45
C GLU A 334 -11.67 -20.41 1.92
N GLU A 335 -11.84 -19.17 2.39
CA GLU A 335 -12.34 -18.86 3.75
C GLU A 335 -13.69 -19.53 4.07
N GLY A 336 -14.56 -19.68 3.06
CA GLY A 336 -15.85 -20.36 3.20
C GLY A 336 -15.78 -21.89 3.33
N LEU A 337 -14.59 -22.49 3.18
CA LEU A 337 -14.36 -23.94 3.24
C LEU A 337 -13.68 -24.39 4.55
N PHE A 338 -13.40 -23.47 5.46
CA PHE A 338 -12.90 -23.79 6.79
C PHE A 338 -13.98 -24.49 7.61
N TYR A 339 -13.60 -25.58 8.28
CA TYR A 339 -14.40 -26.21 9.33
C TYR A 339 -13.88 -25.72 10.68
N GLY A 340 -14.55 -24.75 11.28
CA GLY A 340 -14.03 -24.04 12.46
C GLY A 340 -12.77 -23.24 12.11
N HIS A 341 -11.64 -23.56 12.76
CA HIS A 341 -10.33 -22.93 12.51
C HIS A 341 -9.37 -23.83 11.68
N ILE A 342 -9.88 -24.92 11.11
CA ILE A 342 -9.07 -25.95 10.46
C ILE A 342 -8.95 -25.66 8.96
N SER A 343 -7.71 -25.50 8.47
CA SER A 343 -7.44 -25.24 7.05
C SER A 343 -7.81 -26.45 6.17
N PRO A 344 -8.08 -26.26 4.86
CA PRO A 344 -8.39 -27.36 3.96
C PRO A 344 -7.31 -28.45 3.89
N GLU A 345 -6.03 -28.10 3.98
CA GLU A 345 -4.92 -29.09 4.00
C GLU A 345 -4.99 -29.95 5.25
N ARG A 346 -5.21 -29.33 6.41
CA ARG A 346 -5.35 -30.06 7.67
C ARG A 346 -6.61 -30.92 7.69
N GLN A 347 -7.69 -30.47 7.04
CA GLN A 347 -8.90 -31.28 6.84
C GLN A 347 -8.60 -32.56 6.04
N VAL A 348 -7.75 -32.52 5.01
CA VAL A 348 -7.31 -33.73 4.26
C VAL A 348 -6.56 -34.70 5.16
N GLU A 349 -5.57 -34.21 5.92
CA GLU A 349 -4.83 -35.05 6.87
C GLU A 349 -5.74 -35.69 7.92
N MET A 350 -6.72 -34.94 8.44
CA MET A 350 -7.71 -35.46 9.37
C MET A 350 -8.57 -36.56 8.73
N LEU A 351 -9.00 -36.38 7.48
CA LEU A 351 -9.82 -37.37 6.77
C LEU A 351 -9.04 -38.67 6.52
N ASP A 352 -7.78 -38.57 6.09
CA ASP A 352 -6.93 -39.74 5.86
C ASP A 352 -6.70 -40.53 7.16
N GLU A 353 -6.43 -39.82 8.26
CA GLU A 353 -6.23 -40.45 9.58
C GLU A 353 -7.52 -41.05 10.13
N TYR A 354 -8.67 -40.41 9.90
CA TYR A 354 -9.98 -40.98 10.21
C TYR A 354 -10.24 -42.28 9.46
N GLU A 355 -10.04 -42.30 8.13
CA GLU A 355 -10.24 -43.52 7.32
C GLU A 355 -9.28 -44.65 7.74
N ARG A 356 -8.08 -44.30 8.22
CA ARG A 356 -7.14 -45.27 8.79
C ARG A 356 -7.64 -45.84 10.12
N LEU A 357 -8.13 -44.98 11.03
CA LEU A 357 -8.67 -45.39 12.33
C LEU A 357 -9.96 -46.21 12.18
N THR A 358 -10.85 -45.86 11.24
CA THR A 358 -12.08 -46.61 10.98
C THR A 358 -11.77 -48.01 10.46
N ARG A 359 -10.82 -48.16 9.52
CA ARG A 359 -10.36 -49.49 9.07
C ARG A 359 -9.78 -50.33 10.21
N ALA A 360 -8.93 -49.73 11.04
CA ALA A 360 -8.36 -50.43 12.19
C ALA A 360 -9.43 -50.87 13.21
N ARG A 361 -10.50 -50.09 13.40
CA ARG A 361 -11.65 -50.50 14.23
C ARG A 361 -12.42 -51.66 13.59
N ASP A 362 -12.72 -51.56 12.29
CA ASP A 362 -13.51 -52.57 11.58
C ASP A 362 -12.76 -53.92 11.46
N ASP A 363 -11.42 -53.89 11.50
CA ASP A 363 -10.55 -55.07 11.56
C ASP A 363 -10.30 -55.59 13.00
N ASP A 364 -11.05 -55.10 14.00
CA ASP A 364 -10.91 -55.41 15.44
C ASP A 364 -9.51 -55.12 16.03
N VAL A 365 -8.70 -54.26 15.37
CA VAL A 365 -7.35 -53.87 15.83
C VAL A 365 -7.43 -52.79 16.92
N LEU A 366 -8.51 -52.01 16.97
CA LEU A 366 -8.76 -50.99 17.99
C LEU A 366 -10.06 -51.27 18.73
N SER A 367 -10.02 -51.18 20.06
CA SER A 367 -11.24 -51.14 20.86
C SER A 367 -12.05 -49.87 20.58
N GLU A 368 -13.37 -49.91 20.84
CA GLU A 368 -14.26 -48.76 20.62
C GLU A 368 -13.81 -47.52 21.43
N GLU A 369 -13.35 -47.72 22.67
CA GLU A 369 -12.83 -46.64 23.51
C GLU A 369 -11.53 -46.04 22.96
N GLU A 370 -10.59 -46.86 22.48
CA GLU A 370 -9.36 -46.37 21.84
C GLU A 370 -9.64 -45.64 20.52
N TYR A 371 -10.62 -46.12 19.74
CA TYR A 371 -11.07 -45.47 18.52
C TYR A 371 -11.63 -44.07 18.82
N LEU A 372 -12.54 -43.95 19.79
CA LEU A 372 -13.13 -42.66 20.20
C LEU A 372 -12.07 -41.70 20.75
N ASN A 373 -11.12 -42.18 21.55
CA ASN A 373 -10.04 -41.35 22.09
C ASN A 373 -9.11 -40.83 20.99
N LYS A 374 -8.72 -41.67 20.02
CA LYS A 374 -7.85 -41.29 18.91
C LYS A 374 -8.54 -40.32 17.95
N ILE A 375 -9.83 -40.51 17.69
CA ILE A 375 -10.61 -39.56 16.88
C ILE A 375 -10.81 -38.25 17.61
N GLY A 376 -11.09 -38.27 18.92
CA GLY A 376 -11.23 -37.06 19.70
C GLY A 376 -9.99 -36.18 19.61
N ALA A 377 -8.80 -36.78 19.58
CA ALA A 377 -7.52 -36.09 19.43
C ALA A 377 -7.28 -35.48 18.03
N LEU A 378 -8.09 -35.83 17.02
CA LEU A 378 -8.03 -35.17 15.71
C LEU A 378 -8.70 -33.79 15.72
N PHE A 379 -9.62 -33.56 16.65
CA PHE A 379 -10.37 -32.30 16.77
C PHE A 379 -9.79 -31.34 17.83
N ASP A 380 -8.80 -31.80 18.59
CA ASP A 380 -8.00 -31.01 19.54
C ASP A 380 -6.78 -30.39 18.81
#